data_AF-A0A931FVM1-F1
#
_entry.id   AF-A0A931FVM1-F1
#
_cell.length_a   1.000
_cell.length_b   1.000
_cell.length_c   1.000
_cell.angle_alpha   90.00
_cell.angle_beta   90.00
_cell.angle_gamma   90.00
#
_symmetry.space_group_name_H-M   'P 1'
#
loop_
_entity.id
_entity.type
_entity.pdbx_description
1 polymer ?
#
loop_
_entity_poly.entity_id
_entity_poly.type
_entity_poly.pdbx_seq_one_letter_code
_entity_poly.pdbx_strand_id
1 'polypeptide(L)'
;MVDAGANAIIKHDKNSKALSLFARFPNVGPATEAVPTGIVYDGNRFLVSTLTGFPFASGAAKIFQVSQEGNVSEYKSGFTTLTDIVLTPNNKLFVTESVEFSLTTIPPGFNPKSSRVANEDGTYLIEGLSLPTDIERSGSKTYYVLSYGLGTVQKLTY
;
A
#
# COMPACT_ATOMS: atom_id res chain seq x y z
N MET A 1 0.62 -13.71 3.56
CA MET A 1 0.84 -12.42 4.24
C MET A 1 2.02 -11.73 3.59
N VAL A 2 2.04 -10.41 3.56
CA VAL A 2 3.25 -9.66 3.17
C VAL A 2 4.15 -9.46 4.40
N ASP A 3 5.45 -9.47 4.18
CA ASP A 3 6.47 -9.18 5.19
C ASP A 3 7.39 -8.06 4.67
N ALA A 4 7.34 -6.93 5.37
CA ALA A 4 8.07 -5.72 5.02
C ALA A 4 9.59 -5.89 5.15
N GLY A 5 10.06 -6.62 6.17
CA GLY A 5 11.48 -6.82 6.43
C GLY A 5 12.13 -7.83 5.49
N ALA A 6 11.36 -8.82 5.03
CA ALA A 6 11.81 -9.83 4.08
C ALA A 6 11.59 -9.43 2.60
N ASN A 7 10.89 -8.32 2.34
CA ASN A 7 10.43 -7.93 1.00
C ASN A 7 9.74 -9.08 0.26
N ALA A 8 8.79 -9.73 0.93
CA ALA A 8 8.23 -10.98 0.45
C ALA A 8 6.76 -11.16 0.76
N ILE A 9 6.14 -12.10 0.03
CA ILE A 9 4.93 -12.79 0.48
C ILE A 9 5.37 -14.10 1.14
N ILE A 10 4.90 -14.31 2.36
CA ILE A 10 5.01 -15.59 3.07
C ILE A 10 3.67 -16.33 2.98
N LYS A 11 3.71 -17.56 2.48
CA LYS A 11 2.59 -18.49 2.45
C LYS A 11 2.55 -19.26 3.75
N HIS A 12 1.36 -19.39 4.32
CA HIS A 12 1.08 -20.25 5.45
C HIS A 12 0.20 -21.40 4.98
N ASP A 13 0.69 -22.63 5.10
CA ASP A 13 -0.08 -23.81 4.74
C ASP A 13 -1.12 -24.13 5.82
N LYS A 14 -2.39 -24.23 5.43
CA LYS A 14 -3.50 -24.41 6.38
C LYS A 14 -3.41 -25.73 7.17
N ASN A 15 -2.86 -26.78 6.57
CA ASN A 15 -2.89 -28.12 7.15
C ASN A 15 -1.63 -28.39 7.97
N SER A 16 -0.47 -28.25 7.35
CA SER A 16 0.85 -28.49 7.95
C SER A 16 1.34 -27.34 8.83
N LYS A 17 0.73 -26.15 8.73
CA LYS A 17 1.14 -24.92 9.41
C LYS A 17 2.53 -24.40 8.99
N ALA A 18 3.14 -25.01 7.97
CA ALA A 18 4.43 -24.59 7.48
C ALA A 18 4.35 -23.19 6.86
N LEU A 19 5.38 -22.39 7.12
CA LEU A 19 5.62 -21.13 6.43
C LEU A 19 6.59 -21.37 5.28
N SER A 20 6.31 -20.79 4.13
CA SER A 20 7.22 -20.82 2.98
C SER A 20 7.22 -19.49 2.23
N LEU A 21 8.36 -19.18 1.61
CA LEU A 21 8.47 -18.05 0.70
C LEU A 21 7.59 -18.29 -0.52
N PHE A 22 6.70 -17.35 -0.85
CA PHE A 22 5.85 -17.43 -2.03
C PHE A 22 6.35 -16.53 -3.16
N ALA A 23 6.72 -15.29 -2.84
CA ALA A 23 7.22 -14.32 -3.81
C ALA A 23 8.18 -13.34 -3.12
N ARG A 24 9.17 -12.82 -3.86
CA ARG A 24 10.04 -11.71 -3.43
C ARG A 24 9.82 -10.51 -4.32
N PHE A 25 9.75 -9.34 -3.71
CA PHE A 25 9.62 -8.08 -4.45
C PHE A 25 11.00 -7.57 -4.84
N PRO A 26 11.17 -7.11 -6.09
CA PRO A 26 12.37 -6.39 -6.47
C PRO A 26 12.38 -5.00 -5.84
N ASN A 27 13.55 -4.38 -5.81
CA ASN A 27 13.68 -2.98 -5.41
C ASN A 27 12.88 -2.06 -6.35
N VAL A 28 12.26 -1.03 -5.78
CA VAL A 28 11.48 -0.03 -6.53
C VAL A 28 12.36 1.04 -7.18
N GLY A 29 13.65 1.07 -6.82
CA GLY A 29 14.72 1.87 -7.43
C GLY A 29 16.09 1.21 -7.22
N PRO A 30 17.21 1.79 -7.72
CA PRO A 30 18.52 1.15 -7.72
C PRO A 30 19.01 0.64 -6.36
N ALA A 31 18.67 1.35 -5.28
CA ALA A 31 19.02 0.99 -3.90
C ALA A 31 17.83 1.17 -2.95
N THR A 32 16.60 1.17 -3.48
CA THR A 32 15.39 1.44 -2.70
C THR A 32 14.57 0.16 -2.59
N GLU A 33 14.54 -0.40 -1.39
CA GLU A 33 13.71 -1.56 -1.05
C GLU A 33 12.21 -1.28 -1.28
N ALA A 34 11.45 -2.31 -1.66
CA ALA A 34 10.01 -2.18 -1.90
C ALA A 34 9.23 -1.93 -0.60
N VAL A 35 9.44 -2.75 0.42
CA VAL A 35 8.74 -2.69 1.71
C VAL A 35 7.22 -2.90 1.52
N PRO A 36 6.76 -4.14 1.22
CA PRO A 36 5.34 -4.41 0.97
C PRO A 36 4.49 -4.18 2.24
N THR A 37 3.31 -3.57 2.09
CA THR A 37 2.48 -3.11 3.22
C THR A 37 1.10 -3.76 3.28
N GLY A 38 0.36 -3.78 2.17
CA GLY A 38 -0.96 -4.37 2.06
C GLY A 38 -1.03 -5.40 0.94
N ILE A 39 -1.98 -6.34 1.02
CA ILE A 39 -2.19 -7.38 0.01
C ILE A 39 -3.66 -7.73 -0.15
N VAL A 40 -4.13 -7.73 -1.39
CA VAL A 40 -5.49 -8.15 -1.76
C VAL A 40 -5.47 -9.16 -2.90
N TYR A 41 -6.50 -10.00 -2.97
CA TYR A 41 -6.69 -10.96 -4.06
C TYR A 41 -7.91 -10.58 -4.89
N ASP A 42 -7.72 -10.33 -6.19
CA ASP A 42 -8.78 -9.84 -7.09
C ASP A 42 -9.65 -10.95 -7.73
N GLY A 43 -9.41 -12.20 -7.33
CA GLY A 43 -10.01 -13.38 -7.96
C GLY A 43 -9.09 -14.09 -8.95
N ASN A 44 -8.00 -13.46 -9.37
CA ASN A 44 -7.02 -14.02 -10.30
C ASN A 44 -5.58 -13.91 -9.77
N ARG A 45 -5.20 -12.77 -9.21
CA ARG A 45 -3.84 -12.42 -8.78
C ARG A 45 -3.85 -11.66 -7.45
N PHE A 46 -2.70 -11.60 -6.81
CA PHE A 46 -2.52 -10.71 -5.66
C PHE A 46 -2.06 -9.34 -6.13
N LEU A 47 -2.54 -8.29 -5.47
CA LEU A 47 -2.10 -6.90 -5.65
C LEU A 47 -1.51 -6.43 -4.33
N VAL A 48 -0.32 -5.86 -4.38
CA VAL A 48 0.49 -5.56 -3.20
C VAL A 48 1.00 -4.13 -3.26
N SER A 49 0.67 -3.35 -2.23
CA SER A 49 1.16 -1.99 -2.06
C SER A 49 2.53 -1.97 -1.40
N THR A 50 3.27 -0.86 -1.55
CA THR A 50 4.63 -0.72 -1.03
C THR A 50 4.87 0.63 -0.35
N LEU A 51 5.59 0.66 0.77
CA LEU A 51 5.96 1.89 1.46
C LEU A 51 7.20 2.57 0.85
N THR A 52 8.18 1.78 0.42
CA THR A 52 9.56 2.16 0.06
C THR A 52 10.50 2.47 1.24
N GLY A 53 11.81 2.36 1.00
CA GLY A 53 12.84 2.84 1.94
C GLY A 53 12.94 4.38 1.99
N PHE A 54 13.47 4.91 3.09
CA PHE A 54 13.82 6.33 3.21
C PHE A 54 14.76 6.74 2.04
N PRO A 55 14.52 7.89 1.37
CA PRO A 55 13.79 9.07 1.84
C PRO A 55 12.32 9.17 1.42
N PHE A 56 11.64 8.07 1.07
CA PHE A 56 10.22 8.11 0.69
C PHE A 56 9.95 9.08 -0.48
N ALA A 57 10.82 9.00 -1.50
CA ALA A 57 10.79 9.93 -2.61
C ALA A 57 9.43 9.92 -3.33
N SER A 58 8.97 11.10 -3.71
CA SER A 58 7.72 11.28 -4.45
C SER A 58 7.65 10.35 -5.67
N GLY A 59 6.56 9.59 -5.81
CA GLY A 59 6.34 8.66 -6.92
C GLY A 59 7.11 7.34 -6.87
N ALA A 60 7.89 7.06 -5.82
CA ALA A 60 8.70 5.85 -5.72
C ALA A 60 7.91 4.57 -5.39
N ALA A 61 6.79 4.69 -4.67
CA ALA A 61 5.97 3.55 -4.32
C ALA A 61 5.23 2.99 -5.54
N LYS A 62 5.06 1.66 -5.52
CA LYS A 62 4.44 0.89 -6.59
C LYS A 62 3.33 0.01 -6.01
N ILE A 63 2.41 -0.38 -6.88
CA ILE A 63 1.57 -1.54 -6.66
C ILE A 63 2.12 -2.64 -7.55
N PHE A 64 2.52 -3.75 -6.94
CA PHE A 64 2.91 -4.96 -7.66
C PHE A 64 1.71 -5.87 -7.86
N GLN A 65 1.69 -6.61 -8.97
CA GLN A 65 0.85 -7.78 -9.12
C GLN A 65 1.68 -9.06 -8.95
N VAL A 66 1.08 -10.08 -8.34
CA VAL A 66 1.70 -11.39 -8.14
C VAL A 66 0.75 -12.48 -8.63
N SER A 67 1.19 -13.30 -9.59
CA SER A 67 0.39 -14.44 -10.09
C SER A 67 0.24 -15.53 -9.02
N GLN A 68 -0.63 -16.52 -9.26
CA GLN A 68 -0.81 -17.64 -8.34
C GLN A 68 0.43 -18.55 -8.24
N GLU A 69 1.31 -18.46 -9.22
CA GLU A 69 2.61 -19.14 -9.28
C GLU A 69 3.73 -18.32 -8.60
N GLY A 70 3.43 -17.12 -8.09
CA GLY A 70 4.39 -16.27 -7.40
C GLY A 70 5.19 -15.32 -8.31
N ASN A 71 4.82 -15.18 -9.58
CA ASN A 71 5.50 -14.27 -10.50
C ASN A 71 5.15 -12.82 -10.19
N VAL A 72 6.16 -11.99 -9.90
CA VAL A 72 5.99 -10.57 -9.53
C VAL A 72 6.24 -9.66 -10.74
N SER A 73 5.36 -8.68 -10.95
CA SER A 73 5.57 -7.59 -11.92
C SER A 73 4.92 -6.29 -11.44
N GLU A 74 5.39 -5.15 -11.94
CA GLU A 74 4.76 -3.86 -11.65
C GLU A 74 3.34 -3.82 -12.23
N TYR A 75 2.39 -3.27 -11.48
CA TYR A 75 1.02 -3.05 -11.91
C TYR A 75 0.68 -1.56 -12.06
N LYS A 76 0.99 -0.75 -11.04
CA LYS A 76 0.79 0.71 -11.04
C LYS A 76 1.95 1.41 -10.34
N SER A 77 2.22 2.65 -10.71
CA SER A 77 3.28 3.51 -10.15
C SER A 77 2.79 4.95 -10.02
N GLY A 78 3.63 5.85 -9.49
CA GLY A 78 3.28 7.25 -9.25
C GLY A 78 2.78 7.55 -7.83
N PHE A 79 2.88 6.57 -6.92
CA PHE A 79 2.53 6.73 -5.51
C PHE A 79 3.76 7.06 -4.68
N THR A 80 3.59 7.66 -3.49
CA THR A 80 4.74 8.06 -2.66
C THR A 80 5.02 7.09 -1.51
N THR A 81 4.03 6.82 -0.66
CA THR A 81 4.18 5.96 0.53
C THR A 81 2.90 5.17 0.80
N LEU A 82 2.70 4.06 0.09
CA LEU A 82 1.47 3.29 0.25
C LEU A 82 1.48 2.47 1.54
N THR A 83 0.49 2.67 2.40
CA THR A 83 0.36 1.97 3.68
C THR A 83 -0.60 0.80 3.63
N ASP A 84 -1.62 0.83 2.77
CA ASP A 84 -2.55 -0.26 2.59
C ASP A 84 -3.33 -0.16 1.26
N ILE A 85 -4.04 -1.23 0.89
CA ILE A 85 -4.74 -1.42 -0.38
C ILE A 85 -6.01 -2.26 -0.19
N VAL A 86 -7.12 -1.84 -0.81
CA VAL A 86 -8.39 -2.57 -0.78
C VAL A 86 -9.07 -2.62 -2.15
N LEU A 87 -9.84 -3.68 -2.40
CA LEU A 87 -10.68 -3.82 -3.59
C LEU A 87 -12.07 -3.21 -3.40
N THR A 88 -12.46 -2.37 -4.35
CA THR A 88 -13.85 -1.93 -4.58
C THR A 88 -14.72 -3.09 -5.10
N PRO A 89 -16.07 -2.95 -5.12
CA PRO A 89 -16.96 -3.99 -5.66
C PRO A 89 -16.67 -4.38 -7.10
N ASN A 90 -16.08 -3.48 -7.88
CA ASN A 90 -15.81 -3.66 -9.30
C ASN A 90 -14.34 -4.02 -9.58
N ASN A 91 -13.63 -4.56 -8.57
CA ASN A 91 -12.20 -4.91 -8.65
C ASN A 91 -11.26 -3.75 -9.03
N LYS A 92 -11.70 -2.51 -8.78
CA LYS A 92 -10.84 -1.31 -8.77
C LYS A 92 -10.19 -1.16 -7.39
N LEU A 93 -9.08 -0.43 -7.29
CA LEU A 93 -8.35 -0.27 -6.03
C LEU A 93 -8.60 1.08 -5.37
N PHE A 94 -8.71 1.06 -4.04
CA PHE A 94 -8.38 2.18 -3.19
C PHE A 94 -7.11 1.86 -2.40
N VAL A 95 -6.33 2.90 -2.12
CA VAL A 95 -5.08 2.81 -1.36
C VAL A 95 -5.01 3.94 -0.34
N THR A 96 -4.32 3.70 0.76
CA THR A 96 -3.89 4.78 1.67
C THR A 96 -2.45 5.17 1.36
N GLU A 97 -2.20 6.47 1.31
CA GLU A 97 -0.85 7.03 1.26
C GLU A 97 -0.59 7.85 2.53
N SER A 98 0.56 7.59 3.13
CA SER A 98 1.02 8.28 4.33
C SER A 98 1.59 9.66 3.95
N VAL A 99 2.71 10.07 4.55
CA VAL A 99 3.34 11.36 4.27
C VAL A 99 4.44 11.23 3.21
N GLU A 100 4.55 12.25 2.38
CA GLU A 100 5.68 12.56 1.52
C GLU A 100 6.79 13.22 2.35
N PHE A 101 8.04 12.83 2.13
CA PHE A 101 9.21 13.49 2.69
C PHE A 101 10.02 14.15 1.58
N SER A 102 10.37 15.43 1.77
CA SER A 102 11.15 16.19 0.79
C SER A 102 12.49 16.60 1.34
N LEU A 103 13.56 16.13 0.68
CA LEU A 103 14.94 16.57 0.90
C LEU A 103 15.21 17.98 0.35
N THR A 104 14.32 18.54 -0.49
CA THR A 104 14.52 19.83 -1.15
C THR A 104 13.87 21.00 -0.41
N THR A 105 13.00 20.71 0.56
CA THR A 105 12.48 21.73 1.49
C THR A 105 13.58 22.21 2.44
N ILE A 106 13.48 23.46 2.95
CA ILE A 106 14.43 24.04 3.90
C ILE A 106 13.67 24.42 5.18
N PRO A 107 13.85 23.70 6.31
CA PRO A 107 14.61 22.45 6.44
C PRO A 107 13.93 21.26 5.73
N PRO A 108 14.66 20.19 5.38
CA PRO A 108 14.06 18.94 4.91
C PRO A 108 13.00 18.44 5.87
N GLY A 109 11.88 17.97 5.36
CA GLY A 109 10.76 17.61 6.21
C GLY A 109 9.62 16.88 5.52
N PHE A 110 8.68 16.44 6.34
CA PHE A 110 7.44 15.84 5.89
C PHE A 110 6.48 16.91 5.39
N ASN A 111 5.76 16.60 4.31
CA ASN A 111 4.63 17.39 3.84
C ASN A 111 3.36 16.93 4.57
N PRO A 112 2.85 17.66 5.58
CA PRO A 112 1.73 17.19 6.40
C PRO A 112 0.41 17.11 5.64
N LYS A 113 0.32 17.66 4.43
CA LYS A 113 -0.89 17.66 3.58
C LYS A 113 -0.89 16.58 2.49
N SER A 114 0.07 15.67 2.51
CA SER A 114 0.24 14.64 1.47
C SER A 114 -0.51 13.34 1.78
N SER A 115 -0.96 13.14 3.02
CA SER A 115 -1.74 11.97 3.42
C SER A 115 -3.13 11.94 2.81
N ARG A 116 -3.49 10.79 2.22
CA ARG A 116 -4.70 10.65 1.42
C ARG A 116 -5.20 9.22 1.35
N VAL A 117 -6.46 9.08 0.95
CA VAL A 117 -6.95 7.87 0.27
C VAL A 117 -7.02 8.20 -1.21
N ALA A 118 -6.46 7.35 -2.06
CA ALA A 118 -6.47 7.52 -3.51
C ALA A 118 -7.06 6.29 -4.22
N ASN A 119 -7.53 6.48 -5.45
CA ASN A 119 -7.86 5.36 -6.33
C ASN A 119 -6.62 4.82 -7.07
N GLU A 120 -6.81 3.77 -7.88
CA GLU A 120 -5.73 3.14 -8.66
C GLU A 120 -5.05 4.04 -9.72
N ASP A 121 -5.60 5.23 -9.98
CA ASP A 121 -5.04 6.24 -10.89
C ASP A 121 -4.39 7.39 -10.11
N GLY A 122 -4.28 7.28 -8.78
CA GLY A 122 -3.70 8.31 -7.91
C GLY A 122 -4.61 9.50 -7.63
N THR A 123 -5.89 9.44 -8.04
CA THR A 123 -6.85 10.51 -7.78
C THR A 123 -7.27 10.50 -6.31
N TYR A 124 -7.29 11.68 -5.68
CA TYR A 124 -7.60 11.82 -4.27
C TYR A 124 -9.09 11.63 -4.07
N LEU A 125 -9.43 10.77 -3.13
CA LEU A 125 -10.82 10.53 -2.76
C LEU A 125 -11.15 11.29 -1.48
N ILE A 126 -10.22 11.30 -0.53
CA ILE A 126 -10.37 11.89 0.79
C ILE A 126 -9.07 12.55 1.23
N GLU A 127 -9.20 13.74 1.79
CA GLU A 127 -8.14 14.53 2.42
C GLU A 127 -8.38 14.65 3.93
N GLY A 128 -7.48 15.33 4.65
CA GLY A 128 -7.64 15.59 6.09
C GLY A 128 -7.30 14.41 7.00
N LEU A 129 -6.68 13.37 6.44
CA LEU A 129 -6.11 12.26 7.19
C LEU A 129 -4.73 12.65 7.73
N SER A 130 -4.36 12.11 8.89
CA SER A 130 -2.99 12.19 9.40
C SER A 130 -2.41 10.79 9.51
N LEU A 131 -1.40 10.49 8.67
CA LEU A 131 -0.72 9.20 8.64
C LEU A 131 -1.71 8.02 8.58
N PRO A 132 -2.54 7.90 7.52
CA PRO A 132 -3.42 6.76 7.39
C PRO A 132 -2.59 5.49 7.24
N THR A 133 -2.94 4.45 8.00
CA THR A 133 -2.18 3.19 8.05
C THR A 133 -2.93 2.00 7.48
N ASP A 134 -4.26 2.09 7.37
CA ASP A 134 -5.11 0.95 7.02
C ASP A 134 -6.43 1.41 6.41
N ILE A 135 -6.98 0.64 5.46
CA ILE A 135 -8.30 0.85 4.87
C ILE A 135 -9.06 -0.46 4.65
N GLU A 136 -10.21 -0.59 5.30
CA GLU A 136 -11.02 -1.80 5.19
C GLU A 136 -12.40 -1.54 4.61
N ARG A 137 -12.81 -2.41 3.68
CA ARG A 137 -14.13 -2.33 3.05
C ARG A 137 -15.15 -3.15 3.83
N SER A 138 -16.24 -2.51 4.24
CA SER A 138 -17.31 -3.15 5.02
C SER A 138 -18.61 -3.35 4.22
N GLY A 139 -18.74 -2.78 3.03
CA GLY A 139 -19.93 -2.92 2.18
C GLY A 139 -19.68 -2.53 0.74
N SER A 140 -20.73 -2.34 -0.06
CA SER A 140 -20.57 -1.91 -1.47
C SER A 140 -19.98 -0.51 -1.59
N LYS A 141 -20.30 0.38 -0.65
CA LYS A 141 -19.87 1.78 -0.66
C LYS A 141 -19.22 2.22 0.65
N THR A 142 -19.06 1.33 1.63
CA THR A 142 -18.59 1.70 2.96
C THR A 142 -17.18 1.21 3.21
N TYR A 143 -16.33 2.14 3.62
CA TYR A 143 -14.93 1.90 3.97
C TYR A 143 -14.64 2.50 5.35
N TYR A 144 -13.69 1.92 6.06
CA TYR A 144 -13.17 2.45 7.31
C TYR A 144 -11.67 2.68 7.17
N VAL A 145 -11.21 3.88 7.51
CA VAL A 145 -9.79 4.25 7.42
C VAL A 145 -9.25 4.55 8.81
N LEU A 146 -8.14 3.90 9.15
CA LEU A 146 -7.40 4.16 10.37
C LEU A 146 -6.42 5.31 10.14
N SER A 147 -6.57 6.40 10.89
CA SER A 147 -5.64 7.53 10.91
C SER A 147 -4.82 7.48 12.19
N TYR A 148 -3.55 7.12 12.07
CA TYR A 148 -2.65 7.01 13.22
C TYR A 148 -2.43 8.37 13.90
N GLY A 149 -2.16 9.41 13.12
CA GLY A 149 -1.86 10.74 13.66
C GLY A 149 -3.04 11.39 14.38
N LEU A 150 -4.28 11.01 14.03
CA LEU A 150 -5.49 11.51 14.69
C LEU A 150 -6.01 10.57 15.78
N GLY A 151 -5.58 9.30 15.81
CA GLY A 151 -6.12 8.28 16.71
C GLY A 151 -7.58 7.90 16.42
N THR A 152 -8.00 7.97 15.15
CA THR A 152 -9.40 7.76 14.75
C THR A 152 -9.56 6.64 13.72
N VAL A 153 -10.68 5.94 13.76
CA VAL A 153 -11.22 5.18 12.62
C VAL A 153 -12.35 5.98 12.00
N GLN A 154 -12.23 6.34 10.73
CA GLN A 154 -13.19 7.18 10.03
C GLN A 154 -14.00 6.34 9.05
N LYS A 155 -15.33 6.44 9.13
CA LYS A 155 -16.23 5.83 8.15
C LYS A 155 -16.33 6.72 6.92
N LEU A 156 -16.26 6.09 5.75
CA LEU A 156 -16.32 6.73 4.45
C LEU A 156 -17.42 6.10 3.61
N THR A 157 -18.01 6.89 2.72
CA THR A 157 -19.00 6.41 1.76
C THR A 157 -18.68 6.90 0.35
N TYR A 158 -18.43 5.98 -0.58
CA TYR A 158 -18.01 6.25 -1.96
C TYR A 158 -18.72 5.32 -2.96
#